data_AF-A0A497NB68-F1
#
_entry.id   AF-A0A497NB68-F1
#
_cell.length_a   1.000
_cell.length_b   1.000
_cell.length_c   1.000
_cell.angle_alpha   90.00
_cell.angle_beta   90.00
_cell.angle_gamma   90.00
#
_symmetry.space_group_name_H-M   'P 1'
#
loop_
_entity.id
_entity.type
_entity.pdbx_description
1 polymer ?
#
loop_
_entity_poly.entity_id
_entity_poly.type
_entity_poly.pdbx_seq_one_letter_code
_entity_poly.pdbx_strand_id
1 'polypeptide(L)'
;MNERMRYIGVDISKRKYRAAFIDEDDKIVDEFSFRNDFVGISMFLSRLSMGDRVVMKSTGNLWVNLYDVLEERGFSVVLANPLKMKAIASAKIKNDKVDAWIPAYLLRGDLVAESYAPQRG
;
A
#
# COMPACT_ATOMS: atom_id res chain seq x y z
N MET A 1 -24.65 2.61 3.31
CA MET A 1 -23.89 1.54 2.63
C MET A 1 -22.72 1.25 3.54
N ASN A 2 -22.56 0.02 4.05
CA ASN A 2 -21.38 -0.30 4.86
C ASN A 2 -20.20 -0.37 3.88
N GLU A 3 -19.37 0.66 3.85
CA GLU A 3 -18.08 0.57 3.17
C GLU A 3 -17.27 -0.50 3.90
N ARG A 4 -17.09 -1.64 3.24
CA ARG A 4 -16.20 -2.69 3.75
C ARG A 4 -14.78 -2.16 3.73
N MET A 5 -14.06 -2.43 4.81
CA MET A 5 -12.68 -2.01 4.94
C MET A 5 -11.83 -2.75 3.91
N ARG A 6 -11.01 -2.03 3.14
CA ARG A 6 -10.06 -2.62 2.19
C ARG A 6 -8.64 -2.27 2.59
N TYR A 7 -7.73 -3.20 2.33
CA TYR A 7 -6.31 -3.03 2.58
C TYR A 7 -5.58 -2.98 1.24
N ILE A 8 -4.84 -1.90 1.02
CA ILE A 8 -4.23 -1.60 -0.27
C ILE A 8 -2.72 -1.67 -0.11
N GLY A 9 -2.10 -2.61 -0.80
CA GLY A 9 -0.65 -2.68 -0.89
C GLY A 9 -0.15 -2.00 -2.14
N VAL A 10 0.76 -1.03 -1.98
CA VAL A 10 1.42 -0.35 -3.10
C VAL A 10 2.89 -0.77 -3.15
N ASP A 11 3.23 -1.46 -4.23
CA ASP A 11 4.61 -1.76 -4.60
C ASP A 11 5.15 -0.68 -5.53
N ILE A 12 6.34 -0.18 -5.18
CA ILE A 12 6.92 1.02 -5.76
C ILE A 12 8.17 0.62 -6.53
N SER A 13 8.12 0.81 -7.85
CA SER A 13 9.26 0.61 -8.74
C SER A 13 9.64 1.89 -9.48
N LYS A 14 10.86 1.94 -10.04
CA LYS A 14 11.37 3.11 -10.78
C LYS A 14 10.49 3.55 -11.98
N ARG A 15 9.70 2.64 -12.56
CA ARG A 15 8.93 2.91 -13.79
C ARG A 15 7.43 3.03 -13.57
N LYS A 16 6.88 2.33 -12.57
CA LYS A 16 5.44 2.25 -12.29
C LYS A 16 5.19 1.79 -10.87
N TYR A 17 4.03 2.15 -10.33
CA TYR A 17 3.51 1.61 -9.09
C TYR A 17 2.50 0.52 -9.42
N ARG A 18 2.41 -0.46 -8.52
CA ARG A 18 1.40 -1.51 -8.59
C ARG A 18 0.62 -1.50 -7.28
N ALA A 19 -0.69 -1.32 -7.38
CA ALA A 19 -1.59 -1.41 -6.25
C ALA A 19 -2.39 -2.70 -6.31
N ALA A 20 -2.58 -3.32 -5.15
CA ALA A 20 -3.47 -4.45 -4.96
C ALA A 20 -4.39 -4.18 -3.78
N PHE A 21 -5.68 -4.42 -3.99
CA PHE A 21 -6.74 -4.19 -3.03
C PHE A 21 -7.21 -5.54 -2.52
N ILE A 22 -7.19 -5.74 -1.21
CA ILE A 22 -7.76 -6.92 -0.58
C ILE A 22 -8.88 -6.52 0.38
N ASP A 23 -9.90 -7.37 0.48
CA ASP A 23 -10.94 -7.24 1.48
C ASP A 23 -10.55 -7.92 2.82
N GLU A 24 -11.48 -7.88 3.78
CA GLU A 24 -11.33 -8.48 5.11
C GLU A 24 -11.27 -10.02 5.09
N ASP A 25 -11.64 -10.66 3.97
CA ASP A 25 -11.62 -12.11 3.77
C ASP A 25 -10.38 -12.56 2.97
N ASP A 26 -9.37 -11.68 2.84
CA ASP A 26 -8.14 -11.89 2.05
C ASP A 26 -8.37 -12.10 0.54
N LYS A 27 -9.54 -11.70 0.02
CA LYS A 27 -9.81 -11.77 -1.42
C LYS A 27 -9.32 -10.52 -2.12
N ILE A 28 -8.71 -10.72 -3.27
CA ILE A 28 -8.28 -9.63 -4.14
C ILE A 28 -9.53 -9.07 -4.82
N VAL A 29 -9.80 -7.79 -4.60
CA VAL A 29 -10.95 -7.09 -5.18
C VAL A 29 -10.58 -6.22 -6.37
N ASP A 30 -9.32 -5.76 -6.45
CA ASP A 30 -8.78 -5.03 -7.60
C ASP A 30 -7.24 -5.11 -7.62
N GLU A 31 -6.66 -5.05 -8.81
CA GLU A 31 -5.22 -4.92 -9.02
C GLU A 31 -4.93 -4.15 -10.30
N PHE A 32 -4.05 -3.14 -10.21
CA PHE A 32 -3.62 -2.40 -11.39
C PHE A 32 -2.25 -1.75 -11.19
N SER A 33 -1.68 -1.29 -12.30
CA SER A 33 -0.46 -0.49 -12.29
C SER A 33 -0.74 0.94 -12.78
N PHE A 34 -0.03 1.90 -12.20
CA PHE A 34 -0.16 3.32 -12.52
C PHE A 34 1.21 4.00 -12.48
N ARG A 35 1.31 5.19 -13.08
CA ARG A 35 2.56 5.95 -13.15
C ARG A 35 2.71 6.84 -11.91
N ASN A 36 3.97 7.14 -11.56
CA ASN A 36 4.27 8.18 -10.57
C ASN A 36 4.20 9.57 -11.22
N ASP A 37 3.02 9.93 -11.69
CA ASP A 37 2.70 11.26 -12.19
C ASP A 37 1.28 11.62 -11.77
N PHE A 38 0.89 12.88 -11.99
CA PHE A 38 -0.40 13.40 -11.58
C PHE A 38 -1.57 12.55 -12.10
N VAL A 39 -1.50 12.09 -13.35
CA VAL A 39 -2.56 11.30 -13.98
C VAL A 39 -2.68 9.92 -13.32
N GLY A 40 -1.54 9.23 -13.15
CA GLY A 40 -1.51 7.92 -12.50
C GLY A 40 -1.96 7.98 -11.04
N ILE A 41 -1.52 8.99 -10.30
CA ILE A 41 -1.91 9.19 -8.90
C ILE A 41 -3.41 9.52 -8.82
N SER A 42 -3.92 10.39 -9.69
CA SER A 42 -5.35 10.71 -9.72
C SER A 42 -6.21 9.48 -10.05
N MET A 43 -5.74 8.59 -10.93
CA MET A 43 -6.40 7.31 -11.23
C MET A 43 -6.39 6.37 -10.02
N PHE A 44 -5.31 6.37 -9.25
CA PHE A 44 -5.24 5.57 -8.02
C PHE A 44 -6.21 6.10 -6.96
N LEU A 45 -6.21 7.42 -6.71
CA LEU A 45 -7.10 8.07 -5.75
C LEU A 45 -8.57 7.87 -6.07
N SER A 46 -8.97 7.86 -7.35
CA SER A 46 -10.38 7.68 -7.74
C SER A 46 -10.93 6.28 -7.45
N ARG A 47 -10.06 5.31 -7.11
CA ARG A 47 -10.47 3.96 -6.71
C ARG A 47 -10.47 3.75 -5.19
N LEU A 48 -9.95 4.71 -4.44
CA LEU A 48 -9.93 4.66 -2.97
C LEU A 48 -11.24 5.17 -2.36
N SER A 49 -11.57 4.59 -1.22
CA SER A 49 -12.63 4.98 -0.30
C SER A 49 -12.01 5.46 1.02
N MET A 50 -12.70 6.32 1.78
CA MET A 50 -12.16 6.85 3.04
C MET A 50 -11.93 5.77 4.12
N GLY A 51 -12.63 4.63 4.02
CA GLY A 51 -12.39 3.46 4.88
C GLY A 51 -11.16 2.63 4.51
N ASP A 52 -10.49 2.94 3.40
CA ASP A 52 -9.34 2.17 2.93
C ASP A 52 -8.07 2.46 3.74
N ARG A 53 -7.28 1.41 3.97
CA ARG A 53 -5.94 1.54 4.56
C ARG A 53 -4.89 1.19 3.53
N VAL A 54 -4.00 2.13 3.27
CA VAL A 54 -2.93 2.00 2.28
C VAL A 54 -1.61 1.69 2.99
N VAL A 55 -0.84 0.76 2.45
CA VAL A 55 0.53 0.47 2.88
C VAL A 55 1.48 0.51 1.71
N MET A 56 2.61 1.19 1.91
CA MET A 56 3.61 1.43 0.87
C MET A 56 4.96 0.88 1.30
N LYS A 57 5.65 0.15 0.42
CA LYS A 57 7.03 -0.28 0.68
C LYS A 57 7.99 0.90 0.50
N SER A 58 8.84 1.18 1.51
CA SER A 58 9.81 2.27 1.47
C SER A 58 11.02 1.99 0.56
N THR A 59 10.78 1.84 -0.75
CA THR A 59 11.84 1.59 -1.74
C THR A 59 12.43 2.92 -2.23
N GLY A 60 13.59 3.32 -1.70
CA GLY A 60 14.23 4.59 -2.04
C GLY A 60 13.38 5.80 -1.63
N ASN A 61 13.40 6.89 -2.41
CA ASN A 61 12.62 8.11 -2.14
C ASN A 61 11.36 8.25 -3.03
N LEU A 62 11.02 7.20 -3.80
CA LEU A 62 9.93 7.28 -4.78
C LEU A 62 8.54 7.36 -4.11
N TRP A 63 8.42 6.86 -2.89
CA TRP A 63 7.16 6.85 -2.12
C TRP A 63 6.67 8.25 -1.70
N VAL A 64 7.59 9.21 -1.52
CA VAL A 64 7.30 10.51 -0.88
C VAL A 64 6.12 11.22 -1.55
N ASN A 65 6.15 11.36 -2.87
CA ASN A 65 5.09 12.06 -3.61
C ASN A 65 3.69 11.43 -3.44
N LEU A 66 3.61 10.10 -3.41
CA LEU A 66 2.31 9.42 -3.23
C LEU A 66 1.88 9.42 -1.76
N TYR A 67 2.83 9.32 -0.83
CA TYR A 67 2.56 9.42 0.60
C TYR A 67 1.99 10.79 0.96
N ASP A 68 2.65 11.87 0.53
CA ASP A 68 2.22 13.25 0.81
C ASP A 68 0.80 13.50 0.27
N VAL A 69 0.52 13.09 -0.97
CA VAL A 69 -0.82 13.25 -1.57
C VAL A 69 -1.89 12.45 -0.82
N LEU A 70 -1.56 11.27 -0.29
CA LEU A 70 -2.50 10.46 0.48
C LEU A 70 -2.79 11.07 1.85
N GLU A 71 -1.76 11.55 2.56
CA GLU A 71 -1.93 12.27 3.82
C GLU A 71 -2.73 13.56 3.65
N GLU A 72 -2.40 14.39 2.65
CA GLU A 72 -3.13 15.64 2.37
C GLU A 72 -4.62 15.41 2.06
N ARG A 73 -4.96 14.25 1.48
CA ARG A 73 -6.33 13.84 1.16
C ARG A 73 -7.04 13.14 2.32
N GLY A 74 -6.36 12.92 3.45
CA GLY A 74 -6.91 12.30 4.66
C GLY A 74 -6.98 10.77 4.63
N PHE A 75 -6.26 10.10 3.73
CA PHE A 75 -6.22 8.63 3.69
C PHE A 75 -5.29 8.08 4.78
N SER A 76 -5.66 6.94 5.36
CA SER A 76 -4.79 6.19 6.27
C SER A 76 -3.67 5.52 5.48
N VAL A 77 -2.48 6.11 5.46
CA VAL A 77 -1.30 5.57 4.78
C VAL A 77 -0.21 5.15 5.77
N VAL A 78 0.33 3.94 5.59
CA VAL A 78 1.45 3.40 6.38
C VAL A 78 2.65 3.16 5.49
N LEU A 79 3.79 3.76 5.82
CA LEU A 79 5.05 3.46 5.17
C LEU A 79 5.73 2.31 5.90
N ALA A 80 6.16 1.30 5.18
CA ALA A 80 6.61 0.07 5.78
C ALA A 80 7.96 -0.41 5.23
N ASN A 81 8.78 -0.94 6.14
CA ASN A 81 10.18 -1.25 5.87
C ASN A 81 10.31 -2.58 5.07
N PRO A 82 10.83 -2.56 3.83
CA PRO A 82 10.92 -3.74 2.98
C PRO A 82 11.72 -4.89 3.59
N LEU A 83 12.80 -4.59 4.34
CA LEU A 83 13.66 -5.60 4.97
C LEU A 83 12.91 -6.34 6.07
N LYS A 84 12.15 -5.62 6.89
CA LYS A 84 11.36 -6.20 7.98
C LYS A 84 10.11 -6.94 7.45
N MET A 85 9.46 -6.41 6.42
CA MET A 85 8.35 -7.12 5.76
C MET A 85 8.77 -8.47 5.20
N LYS A 86 9.94 -8.54 4.55
CA LYS A 86 10.39 -9.79 3.92
C LYS A 86 10.60 -10.89 4.96
N ALA A 87 11.08 -10.55 6.16
CA ALA A 87 11.22 -11.49 7.27
C ALA A 87 9.86 -12.05 7.73
N ILE A 88 8.86 -11.18 7.91
CA ILE A 88 7.51 -11.59 8.35
C ILE A 88 6.79 -12.38 7.24
N ALA A 89 6.91 -11.94 6.00
CA ALA A 89 6.34 -12.62 4.84
C ALA A 89 6.98 -14.00 4.62
N SER A 90 8.30 -14.12 4.76
CA SER A 90 9.00 -15.41 4.63
C SER A 90 8.59 -16.43 5.70
N ALA A 91 8.14 -15.97 6.86
CA ALA A 91 7.65 -16.84 7.94
C ALA A 91 6.19 -17.30 7.73
N LYS A 92 5.38 -16.58 6.93
CA LYS A 92 3.94 -16.83 6.79
C LYS A 92 3.44 -17.15 5.36
N ILE A 93 4.18 -16.80 4.30
CA ILE A 93 3.68 -16.82 2.92
C ILE A 93 4.61 -17.65 2.03
N LYS A 94 4.09 -18.77 1.49
CA LYS A 94 4.73 -19.58 0.46
C LYS A 94 4.56 -18.92 -0.92
N ASN A 95 5.65 -18.31 -1.39
CA ASN A 95 6.21 -18.18 -2.73
C ASN A 95 5.41 -17.92 -4.04
N ASP A 96 4.12 -17.56 -4.08
CA ASP A 96 3.46 -17.26 -5.39
C ASP A 96 2.61 -15.97 -5.43
N LYS A 97 2.83 -15.03 -4.51
CA LYS A 97 2.04 -13.79 -4.44
C LYS A 97 2.80 -12.59 -4.98
N VAL A 98 2.13 -11.77 -5.79
CA VAL A 98 2.65 -10.51 -6.33
C VAL A 98 3.17 -9.61 -5.20
N ASP A 99 4.27 -8.89 -5.43
CA ASP A 99 4.94 -8.08 -4.41
C ASP A 99 4.05 -7.04 -3.70
N ALA A 100 2.96 -6.60 -4.34
CA ALA A 100 1.96 -5.68 -3.78
C ALA A 100 0.97 -6.36 -2.81
N TRP A 101 0.79 -7.68 -2.87
CA TRP A 101 -0.16 -8.39 -2.00
C TRP A 101 0.39 -8.58 -0.59
N ILE A 102 1.70 -8.86 -0.50
CA ILE A 102 2.40 -9.04 0.77
C ILE A 102 2.16 -7.87 1.74
N PRO A 103 2.39 -6.60 1.35
CA PRO A 103 2.15 -5.49 2.25
C PRO A 103 0.67 -5.36 2.64
N ALA A 104 -0.28 -5.52 1.70
CA ALA A 104 -1.71 -5.47 1.98
C ALA A 104 -2.13 -6.49 3.05
N TYR A 105 -1.67 -7.73 2.90
CA TYR A 105 -1.95 -8.83 3.83
C TYR A 105 -1.33 -8.59 5.22
N LEU A 106 -0.13 -8.02 5.28
CA LEU A 106 0.50 -7.66 6.55
C LEU A 106 -0.25 -6.53 7.25
N LEU A 107 -0.76 -5.54 6.52
CA LEU A 107 -1.55 -4.44 7.10
C LEU A 107 -2.87 -4.95 7.69
N ARG A 108 -3.53 -5.86 6.98
CA ARG A 108 -4.75 -6.52 7.45
C ARG A 108 -4.53 -7.36 8.71
N GLY A 109 -3.36 -7.99 8.82
CA GLY A 109 -2.98 -8.78 10.00
C GLY A 109 -2.45 -7.97 11.18
N ASP A 110 -2.33 -6.65 11.08
CA ASP A 110 -1.64 -5.78 12.05
C ASP A 110 -0.17 -6.16 12.29
N LEU A 111 0.50 -6.60 11.23
CA LEU A 111 1.89 -7.10 11.25
C LEU A 111 2.84 -6.18 10.49
N VAL A 112 2.46 -4.93 10.26
CA VAL A 112 3.28 -3.97 9.53
C VAL A 112 4.33 -3.40 10.46
N ALA A 113 5.60 -3.69 10.17
CA ALA A 113 6.71 -2.99 10.79
C ALA A 113 6.83 -1.59 10.16
N GLU A 114 6.16 -0.63 10.79
CA GLU A 114 6.15 0.77 10.37
C GLU A 114 7.58 1.31 10.24
N SER A 115 7.80 2.08 9.19
CA SER A 115 9.02 2.85 9.00
C SER A 115 8.75 4.29 9.40
N TYR A 116 9.71 4.92 10.06
CA TYR A 116 9.60 6.32 10.45
C TYR A 116 9.46 7.22 9.21
N ALA A 117 8.33 7.92 9.10
CA ALA A 117 8.15 9.06 8.22
C ALA A 117 8.21 10.33 9.09
N PRO A 118 9.10 11.30 8.81
CA PRO A 118 9.15 12.53 9.59
C PRO A 118 7.85 13.31 9.40
N GLN A 119 7.09 13.51 10.49
CA GLN A 119 5.93 14.40 10.50
C GLN A 119 6.41 15.83 10.22
N ARG A 120 5.86 16.48 9.19
CA ARG A 120 6.12 17.90 8.95
C ARG A 120 5.05 18.69 9.69
N GLY A 121 5.48 19.42 10.72
CA GLY A 121 4.67 20.44 11.39
C GLY A 121 4.50 21.70 10.55
#